data_AF-A0A7S2SZQ3-F1
#
_entry.id   AF-A0A7S2SZQ3-F1
#
_cell.length_a   1.000
_cell.length_b   1.000
_cell.length_c   1.000
_cell.angle_alpha   90.00
_cell.angle_beta   90.00
_cell.angle_gamma   90.00
#
_symmetry.space_group_name_H-M   'P 1'
#
loop_
_entity.id
_entity.type
_entity.pdbx_description
1 polymer ?
#
loop_
_entity_poly.entity_id
_entity_poly.type
_entity_poly.pdbx_seq_one_letter_code
_entity_poly.pdbx_strand_id
1 'polypeptide(L)'
;SLHYEEIHAKIRAKKLYVFRRRDGSVHTDLQRMRKAVNWACIASPFFVRTAYGRYAIAKKYLNGFNTQDAVSTSPLRDAIYRVLQDAGGSLHVKEIFGRIRAKKLYVFRRRDGSVHTDLQRMRKAVNWACIASPFFVRTAYGRYAIAK
;
A
#
# COMPACT_ATOMS: atom_id res chain seq x y z
N SER A 1 3.94 19.05 -12.84
CA SER A 1 3.39 17.86 -13.51
C SER A 1 4.30 17.49 -14.66
N LEU A 2 4.45 16.20 -14.98
CA LEU A 2 5.35 15.71 -16.03
C LEU A 2 4.54 15.15 -17.20
N HIS A 3 5.04 15.31 -18.41
CA HIS A 3 4.47 14.67 -19.59
C HIS A 3 4.88 13.19 -19.64
N TYR A 4 4.01 12.30 -20.15
CA TYR A 4 4.28 10.84 -20.16
C TYR A 4 5.58 10.47 -20.91
N GLU A 5 5.97 11.27 -21.90
CA GLU A 5 7.22 11.07 -22.63
C GLU A 5 8.45 11.35 -21.76
N GLU A 6 8.40 12.39 -20.93
CA GLU A 6 9.45 12.75 -19.97
C GLU A 6 9.56 11.69 -18.86
N ILE A 7 8.43 11.14 -18.42
CA ILE A 7 8.38 10.04 -17.45
C ILE A 7 9.06 8.80 -18.05
N HIS A 8 8.70 8.43 -19.28
CA HIS A 8 9.31 7.30 -19.98
C HIS A 8 10.84 7.49 -20.17
N ALA A 9 11.28 8.70 -20.55
CA ALA A 9 12.71 9.01 -20.70
C ALA A 9 13.47 8.83 -19.39
N LYS A 10 12.92 9.30 -18.26
CA LYS A 10 13.53 9.14 -16.93
C LYS A 10 13.59 7.68 -16.48
N ILE A 11 12.56 6.89 -16.76
CA ILE A 11 12.53 5.45 -16.47
C ILE A 11 13.68 4.73 -17.20
N ARG A 12 13.90 5.04 -18.48
CA ARG A 12 15.01 4.47 -19.26
C ARG A 12 16.37 4.93 -18.76
N ALA A 13 16.56 6.23 -18.56
CA ALA A 13 17.83 6.80 -18.12
C ALA A 13 18.29 6.22 -16.78
N LYS A 14 17.36 6.01 -15.85
CA LYS A 14 17.63 5.44 -14.53
C LYS A 14 17.48 3.91 -14.47
N LYS A 15 17.23 3.25 -15.60
CA LYS A 15 16.99 1.79 -15.71
C LYS A 15 15.97 1.26 -14.67
N LEU A 16 14.93 2.05 -14.38
CA LEU A 16 13.97 1.74 -13.31
C LEU A 16 12.98 0.63 -13.67
N TYR A 17 12.77 0.38 -14.96
CA TYR A 17 11.84 -0.63 -15.44
C TYR A 17 12.25 -1.15 -16.81
N VAL A 18 12.15 -2.47 -17.01
CA VAL A 18 12.42 -3.15 -18.28
C VAL A 18 11.09 -3.54 -18.91
N PHE A 19 10.74 -2.94 -20.04
CA PHE A 19 9.53 -3.26 -20.78
C PHE A 19 9.73 -4.61 -21.48
N ARG A 20 9.05 -5.66 -21.02
CA ARG A 20 9.13 -7.00 -21.62
C ARG A 20 7.87 -7.34 -22.42
N ARG A 21 8.06 -8.14 -23.47
CA ARG A 21 7.02 -8.79 -24.27
C ARG A 21 6.62 -10.12 -23.63
N ARG A 22 5.51 -10.70 -24.10
CA ARG A 22 5.03 -12.02 -23.63
C ARG A 22 6.02 -13.15 -23.90
N ASP A 23 6.82 -13.02 -24.95
CA ASP A 23 7.89 -13.96 -25.32
C ASP A 23 9.19 -13.75 -24.50
N GLY A 24 9.19 -12.84 -23.52
CA GLY A 24 10.34 -12.55 -22.66
C GLY A 24 11.34 -11.56 -23.28
N SER A 25 11.21 -11.20 -24.55
CA SER A 25 12.08 -10.21 -25.20
C SER A 25 11.82 -8.78 -24.70
N VAL A 26 12.82 -7.90 -24.83
CA VAL A 26 12.66 -6.49 -24.45
C VAL A 26 11.92 -5.75 -25.56
N HIS A 27 10.89 -4.98 -25.19
CA HIS A 27 10.20 -4.09 -26.09
C HIS A 27 11.20 -3.04 -26.62
N THR A 28 11.27 -2.85 -27.94
CA THR A 28 12.13 -1.83 -28.59
C THR A 28 11.32 -0.63 -29.10
N ASP A 29 10.04 -0.84 -29.41
CA ASP A 29 9.10 0.17 -29.90
C ASP A 29 8.78 1.25 -28.85
N LEU A 30 9.29 2.45 -29.09
CA LEU A 30 9.12 3.64 -28.26
C LEU A 30 7.65 4.05 -28.09
N GLN A 31 6.84 3.93 -29.14
CA GLN A 31 5.42 4.34 -29.10
C GLN A 31 4.61 3.42 -28.20
N ARG A 32 4.85 2.11 -28.27
CA ARG A 32 4.21 1.15 -27.36
C ARG A 32 4.62 1.34 -25.91
N MET A 33 5.90 1.61 -25.64
CA MET A 33 6.36 1.86 -24.28
C MET A 33 5.77 3.15 -23.69
N ARG A 34 5.70 4.21 -24.51
CA ARG A 34 5.01 5.47 -24.14
C ARG A 34 3.54 5.25 -23.82
N LYS A 35 2.82 4.48 -24.66
CA LYS A 35 1.42 4.12 -24.40
C LYS A 35 1.25 3.32 -23.10
N ALA A 36 2.17 2.40 -22.81
CA ALA A 36 2.16 1.65 -21.56
C ALA A 36 2.34 2.55 -20.33
N VAL A 37 3.29 3.50 -20.38
CA VAL A 37 3.48 4.50 -19.32
C VAL A 37 2.23 5.37 -19.16
N ASN A 38 1.65 5.83 -20.27
CA ASN A 38 0.42 6.63 -20.25
C ASN A 38 -0.74 5.86 -19.60
N TRP A 39 -0.93 4.59 -19.97
CA TRP A 39 -1.95 3.73 -19.38
C TRP A 39 -1.71 3.49 -17.89
N ALA A 40 -0.46 3.23 -17.48
CA ALA A 40 -0.10 3.06 -16.08
C ALA A 40 -0.39 4.33 -15.24
N CYS A 41 -0.15 5.51 -15.80
CA CYS A 41 -0.50 6.77 -15.14
C CYS A 41 -2.02 6.99 -15.04
N ILE A 42 -2.80 6.55 -16.03
CA ILE A 42 -4.27 6.65 -16.01
C ILE A 42 -4.90 5.65 -15.03
N ALA A 43 -4.41 4.41 -15.02
CA ALA A 43 -4.95 3.35 -14.17
C ALA A 43 -4.58 3.53 -12.69
N SER A 44 -3.54 4.32 -12.41
CA SER A 44 -3.03 4.50 -11.05
C SER A 44 -3.78 5.60 -10.29
N PRO A 45 -4.27 5.34 -9.08
CA PRO A 45 -4.90 6.36 -8.25
C PRO A 45 -3.91 7.41 -7.71
N PHE A 46 -2.60 7.17 -7.86
CA PHE A 46 -1.51 8.05 -7.38
C PHE A 46 -1.27 9.25 -8.28
N PHE A 47 -1.62 9.15 -9.56
CA PHE A 47 -1.41 10.20 -10.52
C PHE A 47 -2.75 10.79 -10.95
N VAL A 48 -2.80 12.11 -11.09
CA VAL A 48 -3.96 12.84 -11.61
C VAL A 48 -3.56 13.47 -12.92
N ARG A 49 -4.37 13.26 -13.95
CA ARG A 49 -4.20 13.90 -15.25
C ARG A 49 -4.57 15.37 -15.12
N THR A 50 -3.60 16.25 -15.28
CA THR A 50 -3.82 17.71 -15.22
C THR A 50 -4.04 18.32 -16.59
N ALA A 51 -3.58 17.67 -17.65
CA ALA A 51 -3.79 18.02 -19.06
C ALA A 51 -3.58 16.79 -19.95
N TYR A 52 -3.84 16.88 -21.26
CA TYR A 52 -3.54 15.77 -22.16
C TYR A 52 -2.06 15.35 -22.04
N GLY A 53 -1.84 14.07 -21.70
CA GLY A 53 -0.50 13.52 -21.51
C GLY A 53 0.28 14.02 -20.28
N ARG A 54 -0.28 14.93 -19.47
CA ARG A 54 0.41 15.55 -18.33
C ARG A 54 -0.16 15.05 -17.01
N TYR A 55 0.72 14.51 -16.17
CA TYR A 55 0.36 13.87 -14.92
C TYR A 55 1.02 14.59 -13.74
N ALA A 56 0.24 14.85 -12.70
CA ALA A 56 0.72 15.28 -11.39
C ALA A 56 0.52 14.15 -10.39
N ILE A 57 1.24 14.22 -9.28
CA ILE A 57 0.90 13.41 -8.11
C ILE A 57 -0.42 13.94 -7.55
N ALA A 58 -1.35 13.05 -7.20
CA ALA A 58 -2.63 13.47 -6.63
C ALA A 58 -2.38 14.28 -5.35
N LYS A 59 -3.18 15.33 -5.09
CA LYS A 59 -3.02 16.19 -3.90
C LYS A 59 -2.97 15.40 -2.57
N LYS A 60 -3.76 14.33 -2.46
CA LYS A 60 -3.72 13.38 -1.32
C LYS A 60 -2.38 12.66 -1.11
N TYR A 61 -1.44 12.78 -2.06
CA TYR A 61 -0.09 12.22 -2.03
C TYR A 61 1.00 13.32 -2.17
N LEU A 62 0.62 14.60 -2.19
CA LEU A 62 1.53 15.74 -2.35
C LEU A 62 2.03 16.28 -0.99
N ASN A 63 1.23 16.13 0.07
CA ASN A 63 1.50 16.63 1.42
C ASN A 63 2.40 15.67 2.23
N GLY A 64 3.62 15.47 1.75
CA GLY A 64 4.65 14.84 2.56
C GLY A 64 4.54 13.32 2.57
N PHE A 65 5.32 12.70 1.69
CA PHE A 65 5.92 11.40 1.94
C PHE A 65 6.94 11.58 3.08
N ASN A 66 6.49 11.98 4.27
CA ASN A 66 7.29 11.98 5.48
C ASN A 66 7.40 10.52 5.89
N THR A 67 8.59 10.09 6.24
CA THR A 67 8.95 8.71 6.62
C THR A 67 8.34 8.28 7.97
N GLN A 68 7.23 8.89 8.37
CA GLN A 68 6.35 8.55 9.50
C GLN A 68 4.85 8.64 9.12
N ASP A 69 4.51 9.07 7.89
CA ASP A 69 3.15 9.39 7.42
C ASP A 69 2.83 8.76 6.05
N ALA A 70 3.53 7.68 5.72
CA ALA A 70 3.29 6.97 4.48
C ALA A 70 2.23 5.88 4.64
N VAL A 71 1.41 5.81 3.58
CA VAL A 71 0.57 4.70 3.14
C VAL A 71 -0.88 4.88 3.56
N SER A 72 -1.76 4.74 2.58
CA SER A 72 -3.13 4.28 2.80
C SER A 72 -3.08 2.86 3.37
N THR A 73 -2.50 2.70 4.55
CA THR A 73 -2.70 1.54 5.38
C THR A 73 -4.18 1.60 5.69
N SER A 74 -4.91 0.53 5.37
CA SER A 74 -6.27 0.42 5.91
C SER A 74 -6.21 0.79 7.40
N PRO A 75 -7.17 1.54 7.96
CA PRO A 75 -7.00 2.09 9.31
C PRO A 75 -6.73 1.02 10.38
N LEU A 76 -7.08 -0.24 10.08
CA LEU A 76 -6.71 -1.42 10.85
C LEU A 76 -5.20 -1.74 10.81
N ARG A 77 -4.53 -1.64 9.66
CA ARG A 77 -3.08 -1.84 9.54
C ARG A 77 -2.28 -0.78 10.30
N ASP A 78 -2.73 0.47 10.28
CA ASP A 78 -2.11 1.54 11.09
C ASP A 78 -2.20 1.21 12.59
N ALA A 79 -3.39 0.82 13.04
CA ALA A 79 -3.59 0.37 14.42
C ALA A 79 -2.69 -0.84 14.79
N ILE A 80 -2.51 -1.80 13.88
CA ILE A 80 -1.59 -2.93 14.08
C ILE A 80 -0.14 -2.47 14.15
N TYR A 81 0.27 -1.56 13.27
CA TYR A 81 1.63 -1.02 13.23
C TYR A 81 1.98 -0.31 14.53
N ARG A 82 1.13 0.60 15.01
CA ARG A 82 1.31 1.29 16.31
C ARG A 82 1.46 0.31 17.47
N VAL A 83 0.62 -0.74 17.49
CA VAL A 83 0.68 -1.76 18.54
C VAL A 83 1.98 -2.58 18.52
N LEU A 84 2.49 -2.91 17.33
CA LEU A 84 3.77 -3.62 17.19
C LEU A 84 4.98 -2.72 17.48
N GLN A 85 4.88 -1.44 17.11
CA GLN A 85 5.89 -0.43 17.42
C GLN A 85 6.01 -0.22 18.93
N ASP A 86 4.89 -0.03 19.62
CA ASP A 86 4.84 0.10 21.08
C ASP A 86 5.36 -1.15 21.81
N ALA A 87 5.23 -2.33 21.19
CA ALA A 87 5.71 -3.58 21.76
C ALA A 87 7.21 -3.80 21.55
N GLY A 88 7.84 -3.09 20.59
CA GLY A 88 9.24 -3.28 20.22
C GLY A 88 9.58 -4.68 19.68
N GLY A 89 8.58 -5.48 19.30
CA GLY A 89 8.79 -6.90 18.97
C GLY A 89 7.57 -7.59 18.38
N SER A 90 7.63 -8.93 18.27
CA SER A 90 6.55 -9.71 17.67
C SER A 90 5.42 -10.00 18.67
N LEU A 91 4.17 -9.83 18.25
CA LEU A 91 2.99 -10.13 19.06
C LEU A 91 2.08 -11.17 18.40
N HIS A 92 1.36 -11.93 19.21
CA HIS A 92 0.31 -12.82 18.74
C HIS A 92 -0.92 -12.01 18.31
N VAL A 93 -1.64 -12.45 17.27
CA VAL A 93 -2.88 -11.78 16.79
C VAL A 93 -3.89 -11.49 17.90
N LYS A 94 -4.01 -12.38 18.91
CA LYS A 94 -4.92 -12.19 20.04
C LYS A 94 -4.50 -10.99 20.90
N GLU A 95 -3.19 -10.80 21.09
CA GLU A 95 -2.60 -9.69 21.83
C GLU A 95 -2.72 -8.39 21.05
N ILE A 96 -2.44 -8.43 19.74
CA ILE A 96 -2.61 -7.28 18.83
C ILE A 96 -4.06 -6.80 18.88
N PHE A 97 -5.02 -7.70 18.71
CA PHE A 97 -6.44 -7.39 18.77
C PHE A 97 -6.85 -6.81 20.14
N GLY A 98 -6.37 -7.40 21.24
CA GLY A 98 -6.64 -6.92 22.59
C GLY A 98 -6.14 -5.48 22.80
N ARG A 99 -4.92 -5.19 22.38
CA ARG A 99 -4.31 -3.85 22.48
C ARG A 99 -5.03 -2.83 21.61
N ILE A 100 -5.44 -3.19 20.39
CA ILE A 100 -6.24 -2.32 19.52
C ILE A 100 -7.56 -1.92 20.21
N ARG A 101 -8.25 -2.87 20.85
CA ARG A 101 -9.49 -2.58 21.59
C ARG A 101 -9.25 -1.73 22.84
N ALA A 102 -8.24 -2.08 23.63
CA ALA A 102 -7.92 -1.36 24.86
C ALA A 102 -7.57 0.11 24.59
N LYS A 103 -6.79 0.36 23.53
CA LYS A 103 -6.39 1.70 23.09
C LYS A 103 -7.42 2.38 22.16
N LYS A 104 -8.54 1.71 21.86
CA LYS A 104 -9.59 2.19 20.94
C LYS A 104 -9.03 2.67 19.58
N LEU A 105 -7.98 2.02 19.07
CA LEU A 105 -7.26 2.46 17.86
C LEU A 105 -8.03 2.20 16.56
N TYR A 106 -9.00 1.28 16.58
CA TYR A 106 -9.79 0.95 15.39
C TYR A 106 -11.19 0.48 15.77
N VAL A 107 -12.19 1.01 15.05
CA VAL A 107 -13.57 0.56 15.15
C VAL A 107 -13.88 -0.37 13.98
N PHE A 108 -14.12 -1.64 14.29
CA PHE A 108 -14.51 -2.61 13.28
C PHE A 108 -15.97 -2.33 12.89
N ARG A 109 -16.20 -2.00 11.63
CA ARG A 109 -17.54 -1.76 11.11
C ARG A 109 -17.93 -2.81 10.09
N ARG A 110 -19.23 -3.10 10.05
CA ARG A 110 -19.90 -3.89 9.01
C ARG A 110 -20.15 -3.02 7.78
N ARG A 111 -20.56 -3.66 6.68
CA ARG A 111 -20.85 -2.99 5.41
C ARG A 111 -22.00 -2.00 5.49
N ASP A 112 -22.94 -2.25 6.40
CA ASP A 112 -24.07 -1.39 6.75
C ASP A 112 -23.70 -0.21 7.68
N GLY A 113 -22.42 -0.09 8.07
CA GLY A 113 -21.94 0.97 8.97
C GLY A 113 -22.06 0.65 10.47
N SER A 114 -22.74 -0.44 10.85
CA SER A 114 -22.86 -0.88 12.24
C SER A 114 -21.55 -1.41 12.81
N VAL A 115 -21.38 -1.39 14.13
CA VAL A 115 -20.15 -1.90 14.78
C VAL A 115 -20.17 -3.44 14.81
N HIS A 116 -19.04 -4.05 14.45
CA HIS A 116 -18.86 -5.50 14.57
C HIS A 116 -18.77 -5.90 16.05
N THR A 117 -19.63 -6.82 16.49
CA THR A 117 -19.64 -7.37 17.86
C THR A 117 -18.95 -8.73 17.98
N ASP A 118 -18.85 -9.46 16.86
CA ASP A 118 -18.24 -10.79 16.80
C ASP A 118 -16.70 -10.71 16.89
N LEU A 119 -16.18 -11.09 18.06
CA LEU A 119 -14.75 -11.08 18.37
C LEU A 119 -13.93 -12.02 17.49
N GLN A 120 -14.49 -13.15 17.05
CA GLN A 120 -13.78 -14.10 16.18
C GLN A 120 -13.59 -13.52 14.79
N ARG A 121 -14.63 -12.88 14.23
CA ARG A 121 -14.52 -12.18 12.94
C ARG A 121 -13.55 -11.00 13.00
N MET A 122 -13.57 -10.22 14.07
CA MET A 122 -12.63 -9.11 14.24
C MET A 122 -11.18 -9.60 14.34
N ARG A 123 -10.92 -10.69 15.08
CA ARG A 123 -9.59 -11.32 15.13
C ARG A 123 -9.15 -11.86 13.78
N LYS A 124 -10.04 -12.50 13.03
CA LYS A 124 -9.76 -12.94 11.65
C LYS A 124 -9.40 -11.77 10.74
N ALA A 125 -10.07 -10.63 10.89
CA ALA A 125 -9.74 -9.42 10.15
C ALA A 125 -8.34 -8.88 10.49
N VAL A 126 -7.95 -8.89 11.78
CA VAL A 126 -6.57 -8.54 12.20
C VAL A 126 -5.56 -9.51 11.58
N ASN A 127 -5.81 -10.81 11.68
CA ASN A 127 -4.92 -11.82 11.09
C ASN A 127 -4.77 -11.63 9.58
N TRP A 128 -5.88 -11.42 8.87
CA TRP A 128 -5.88 -11.18 7.43
C TRP A 128 -5.15 -9.88 7.08
N ALA A 129 -5.34 -8.81 7.86
CA ALA A 129 -4.63 -7.55 7.68
C ALA A 129 -3.11 -7.72 7.86
N CYS A 130 -2.67 -8.59 8.78
CA CYS A 130 -1.27 -8.96 8.94
C CYS A 130 -0.74 -9.75 7.73
N ILE A 131 -1.45 -10.80 7.29
CA ILE A 131 -1.02 -11.68 6.19
C ILE A 131 -1.00 -10.94 4.84
N ALA A 132 -2.03 -10.13 4.57
CA ALA A 132 -2.19 -9.45 3.29
C ALA A 132 -1.31 -8.20 3.14
N SER A 133 -0.47 -7.90 4.12
CA SER A 133 0.34 -6.69 4.16
C SER A 133 1.83 -7.05 4.10
N PRO A 134 2.60 -6.47 3.16
CA PRO A 134 4.04 -6.70 3.09
C PRO A 134 4.80 -6.09 4.29
N PHE A 135 4.16 -5.20 5.06
CA PHE A 135 4.77 -4.53 6.22
C PHE A 135 4.87 -5.41 7.46
N PHE A 136 4.22 -6.57 7.48
CA PHE A 136 4.21 -7.45 8.63
C PHE A 136 4.78 -8.81 8.24
N VAL A 137 5.75 -9.28 9.01
CA VAL A 137 6.35 -10.61 8.83
C VAL A 137 5.83 -11.55 9.89
N ARG A 138 5.49 -12.77 9.48
CA ARG A 138 5.11 -13.83 10.39
C ARG A 138 6.36 -14.47 10.97
N THR A 139 6.58 -14.28 12.26
CA THR A 139 7.75 -14.85 12.97
C THR A 139 7.45 -16.24 13.53
N ALA A 140 6.19 -16.52 13.85
CA ALA A 140 5.71 -17.83 14.30
C ALA A 140 4.22 -17.99 13.99
N TYR A 141 3.65 -19.17 14.29
CA TYR A 141 2.23 -19.39 14.08
C TYR A 141 1.39 -18.35 14.86
N GLY A 142 0.65 -17.50 14.14
CA GLY A 142 -0.18 -16.46 14.75
C GLY A 142 0.59 -15.26 15.33
N ARG A 143 1.92 -15.17 15.12
CA ARG A 143 2.79 -14.11 15.65
C ARG A 143 3.37 -13.27 14.52
N TYR A 144 3.25 -11.95 14.65
CA TYR A 144 3.66 -10.99 13.61
C TYR A 144 4.57 -9.91 14.19
N ALA A 145 5.53 -9.45 13.40
CA ALA A 145 6.41 -8.32 13.67
C ALA A 145 6.40 -7.35 12.49
N ILE A 146 6.94 -6.15 12.70
CA ILE A 146 7.18 -5.18 11.61
C ILE A 146 8.32 -5.71 10.73
N ALA A 147 8.11 -5.71 9.41
CA ALA A 147 9.14 -6.04 8.44
C ALA A 147 10.28 -5.01 8.51
N LYS A 148 11.52 -5.47 8.54
CA LYS A 148 12.71 -4.61 8.50
C LYS A 148 13.05 -4.18 7.08
#